data_AF-A0A847I0R4-F1
#
_entry.id   AF-A0A847I0R4-F1
#
_cell.length_a   1.000
_cell.length_b   1.000
_cell.length_c   1.000
_cell.angle_alpha   90.00
_cell.angle_beta   90.00
_cell.angle_gamma   90.00
#
_symmetry.space_group_name_H-M   'P 1'
#
loop_
_entity.id
_entity.type
_entity.pdbx_description
1 polymer ?
#
loop_
_entity_poly.entity_id
_entity_poly.type
_entity_poly.pdbx_seq_one_letter_code
_entity_poly.pdbx_strand_id
1 'polypeptide(L)'
;GGCELAGPRLPGPPLDPASVAAHYPSVELSGAQTLADFQNPAQAQWFSIVSDSSLDPSLSTSLDPVQPTIATPPGSPEARSLAFDLNSAADRLVCDLQRAASDGAAQDWSEFGALLLRLWGPPDGADAILLLRSGGPTGFGETVLPLRLSAGWNLLTVDLDSVSRGHERRDMRQLEIIPVIGSKPATFHLDDLVLADRTQWYTGQDAGPGELYAYSRGPRVFVGVHERFELVFAEGAISAWYAAGPGSLAGLGGLGPWPVFVANDWSGSLEQGARGLTIAGPLDPGMRPAVTQRVLEASATRVVLEGSRELLLAADAADVNSSAELRQCRSRYVVYRDGRVFVQISLEAGSTPWPSDRLGWAVLLDSGTDFAVAESPPATPEDVPANFALVTSNPPGADLLWAPHAAGDMRWRRFLPRTGSEPSLLLAGETQSQPVMLSTHLLWFCPAGFNAEKAEEIASNYQEPLALQPQAGHLVTDVPADLNHDGYNESEGCYELALQRGRLRFDVLPGSTPRHEPLFRINGTDKTRCWVYADGQALPVETRDAAGQIMFTLPGIIRSPRTIEVYALPEQAELQLPPELR
;
A
#
# COMPACT_ATOMS: atom_id res chain seq x y z
N GLY A 1 -7.85 -11.43 0.23
CA GLY A 1 -7.34 -12.50 -0.65
C GLY A 1 -7.78 -12.17 -2.04
N GLY A 2 -6.82 -11.86 -2.89
CA GLY A 2 -7.03 -11.28 -4.20
C GLY A 2 -7.53 -12.28 -5.23
N CYS A 3 -8.63 -12.98 -4.94
CA CYS A 3 -9.44 -13.62 -5.97
C CYS A 3 -10.76 -12.86 -6.03
N GLU A 4 -10.89 -11.94 -6.99
CA GLU A 4 -12.15 -11.25 -7.25
C GLU A 4 -13.02 -12.13 -8.16
N LEU A 5 -14.21 -12.48 -7.68
CA LEU A 5 -15.23 -13.16 -8.48
C LEU A 5 -16.03 -12.10 -9.22
N ALA A 6 -15.88 -11.99 -10.53
CA ALA A 6 -16.87 -11.26 -11.32
C ALA A 6 -18.12 -12.15 -11.48
N GLY A 7 -19.31 -11.55 -11.32
CA GLY A 7 -20.59 -12.28 -11.45
C GLY A 7 -20.76 -12.96 -12.81
N PRO A 8 -21.67 -13.94 -12.92
CA PRO A 8 -21.85 -14.72 -14.14
C PRO A 8 -22.18 -13.81 -15.34
N ARG A 9 -21.39 -13.89 -16.40
CA ARG A 9 -21.67 -13.26 -17.70
C ARG A 9 -22.08 -14.33 -18.72
N LEU A 10 -22.97 -13.93 -19.64
CA LEU A 10 -23.45 -14.77 -20.74
C LEU A 10 -22.27 -15.30 -21.59
N PRO A 11 -22.38 -16.49 -22.19
CA PRO A 11 -21.33 -17.09 -22.99
C PRO A 11 -21.02 -16.23 -24.23
N GLY A 12 -19.76 -15.78 -24.35
CA GLY A 12 -19.19 -15.21 -25.57
C GLY A 12 -18.32 -16.24 -26.32
N PRO A 13 -18.07 -16.04 -27.64
CA PRO A 13 -17.23 -16.92 -28.45
C PRO A 13 -15.78 -16.95 -27.94
N PRO A 14 -14.92 -17.92 -28.36
CA PRO A 14 -13.51 -17.95 -27.97
C PRO A 14 -12.80 -16.68 -28.41
N LEU A 15 -11.88 -16.23 -27.56
CA LEU A 15 -11.50 -14.84 -27.48
C LEU A 15 -10.10 -14.63 -28.08
N ASP A 16 -10.00 -13.78 -29.11
CA ASP A 16 -8.74 -13.10 -29.40
C ASP A 16 -8.34 -12.20 -28.18
N PRO A 17 -7.13 -11.62 -28.14
CA PRO A 17 -6.73 -10.73 -27.04
C PRO A 17 -7.70 -9.57 -26.77
N ALA A 18 -8.40 -9.06 -27.80
CA ALA A 18 -9.40 -8.01 -27.64
C ALA A 18 -10.67 -8.51 -26.91
N SER A 19 -10.90 -9.80 -26.93
CA SER A 19 -12.08 -10.42 -26.38
C SER A 19 -11.83 -10.93 -24.93
N VAL A 20 -10.59 -11.26 -24.55
CA VAL A 20 -10.18 -11.37 -23.13
C VAL A 20 -10.34 -10.01 -22.42
N ALA A 21 -9.97 -8.91 -23.09
CA ALA A 21 -10.18 -7.54 -22.57
C ALA A 21 -11.67 -7.22 -22.33
N ALA A 22 -12.59 -7.78 -23.13
CA ALA A 22 -14.02 -7.60 -22.92
C ALA A 22 -14.55 -8.28 -21.63
N HIS A 23 -13.90 -9.36 -21.20
CA HIS A 23 -14.24 -10.10 -19.99
C HIS A 23 -13.55 -9.53 -18.75
N TYR A 24 -12.37 -8.93 -18.91
CA TYR A 24 -11.57 -8.29 -17.87
C TYR A 24 -11.33 -6.81 -18.17
N PRO A 25 -12.36 -5.95 -18.17
CA PRO A 25 -12.25 -4.55 -18.59
C PRO A 25 -11.36 -3.69 -17.66
N SER A 26 -11.01 -4.21 -16.48
CA SER A 26 -10.13 -3.58 -15.50
C SER A 26 -8.68 -4.03 -15.58
N VAL A 27 -8.29 -4.83 -16.59
CA VAL A 27 -6.94 -5.37 -16.76
C VAL A 27 -6.36 -4.89 -18.08
N GLU A 28 -5.19 -4.25 -18.02
CA GLU A 28 -4.44 -3.87 -19.21
C GLU A 28 -3.72 -5.10 -19.75
N LEU A 29 -4.19 -5.64 -20.89
CA LEU A 29 -3.64 -6.87 -21.46
C LEU A 29 -2.41 -6.63 -22.34
N SER A 30 -1.88 -5.39 -22.40
CA SER A 30 -0.63 -5.12 -23.13
C SER A 30 0.53 -5.84 -22.44
N GLY A 31 1.12 -6.83 -23.11
CA GLY A 31 2.15 -7.68 -22.51
C GLY A 31 1.61 -8.88 -21.73
N ALA A 32 0.28 -9.11 -21.75
CA ALA A 32 -0.28 -10.35 -21.20
C ALA A 32 0.20 -11.58 -21.98
N GLN A 33 0.40 -12.67 -21.26
CA GLN A 33 0.82 -13.95 -21.80
C GLN A 33 -0.23 -15.02 -21.52
N THR A 34 -0.80 -15.57 -22.59
CA THR A 34 -1.66 -16.75 -22.50
C THR A 34 -0.80 -17.97 -22.19
N LEU A 35 -1.06 -18.62 -21.06
CA LEU A 35 -0.52 -19.93 -20.75
C LEU A 35 -1.28 -21.01 -21.53
N ALA A 36 -2.60 -21.07 -21.35
CA ALA A 36 -3.45 -22.04 -22.03
C ALA A 36 -4.83 -21.45 -22.38
N ASP A 37 -5.21 -21.55 -23.64
CA ASP A 37 -6.53 -21.21 -24.22
C ASP A 37 -7.22 -22.44 -24.85
N PHE A 38 -6.56 -23.60 -24.74
CA PHE A 38 -7.01 -24.91 -25.23
C PHE A 38 -7.38 -24.97 -26.72
N GLN A 39 -6.95 -23.97 -27.51
CA GLN A 39 -7.07 -23.98 -28.96
C GLN A 39 -6.12 -25.01 -29.57
N ASN A 40 -4.96 -25.20 -28.94
CA ASN A 40 -4.03 -26.28 -29.24
C ASN A 40 -4.28 -27.48 -28.31
N PRO A 41 -4.77 -28.62 -28.83
CA PRO A 41 -5.04 -29.80 -28.01
C PRO A 41 -3.83 -30.35 -27.25
N ALA A 42 -2.60 -30.04 -27.67
CA ALA A 42 -1.39 -30.44 -26.95
C ALA A 42 -1.34 -29.86 -25.52
N GLN A 43 -1.95 -28.68 -25.28
CA GLN A 43 -2.01 -28.04 -23.96
C GLN A 43 -2.72 -28.92 -22.91
N ALA A 44 -3.64 -29.81 -23.33
CA ALA A 44 -4.29 -30.74 -22.40
C ALA A 44 -3.29 -31.68 -21.70
N GLN A 45 -2.15 -31.99 -22.35
CA GLN A 45 -1.11 -32.88 -21.81
C GLN A 45 -0.35 -32.28 -20.63
N TRP A 46 -0.51 -30.98 -20.38
CA TRP A 46 0.04 -30.31 -19.20
C TRP A 46 -0.76 -30.64 -17.94
N PHE A 47 -1.97 -31.19 -18.11
CA PHE A 47 -2.90 -31.42 -17.03
C PHE A 47 -3.08 -32.91 -16.76
N SER A 48 -3.37 -33.24 -15.51
CA SER A 48 -3.71 -34.58 -15.06
C SER A 48 -4.72 -34.54 -13.93
N ILE A 49 -5.55 -35.57 -13.83
CA ILE A 49 -6.40 -35.81 -12.66
C ILE A 49 -5.68 -36.83 -11.79
N VAL A 50 -5.41 -36.45 -10.54
CA VAL A 50 -4.71 -37.27 -9.54
C VAL A 50 -5.65 -37.51 -8.36
N SER A 51 -5.61 -38.68 -7.74
CA SER A 51 -6.39 -38.99 -6.53
C SER A 51 -5.45 -39.33 -5.36
N ASP A 52 -5.68 -38.78 -4.16
CA ASP A 52 -4.82 -39.04 -2.98
C ASP A 52 -4.71 -40.52 -2.56
N SER A 53 -5.65 -41.37 -2.99
CA SER A 53 -5.55 -42.83 -2.81
C SER A 53 -4.38 -43.47 -3.56
N SER A 54 -3.71 -42.76 -4.48
CA SER A 54 -2.46 -43.19 -5.13
C SER A 54 -1.19 -42.79 -4.37
N LEU A 55 -1.29 -42.12 -3.22
CA LEU A 55 -0.15 -41.73 -2.37
C LEU A 55 0.13 -42.71 -1.22
N ASP A 56 -0.65 -43.80 -1.09
CA ASP A 56 -0.30 -44.93 -0.22
C ASP A 56 0.73 -45.83 -0.95
N PRO A 57 2.02 -45.82 -0.55
CA PRO A 57 3.07 -46.57 -1.24
C PRO A 57 2.83 -48.10 -1.23
N SER A 58 1.91 -48.59 -0.39
CA SER A 58 1.51 -50.00 -0.32
C SER A 58 0.52 -50.44 -1.40
N LEU A 59 -0.10 -49.50 -2.13
CA LEU A 59 -1.08 -49.75 -3.20
C LEU A 59 -0.57 -49.28 -4.58
N SER A 60 0.73 -49.46 -4.84
CA SER A 60 1.38 -49.17 -6.12
C SER A 60 1.00 -50.17 -7.23
N THR A 61 -0.27 -50.22 -7.59
CA THR A 61 -0.65 -50.62 -8.94
C THR A 61 -0.67 -49.37 -9.80
N SER A 62 0.24 -49.32 -10.77
CA SER A 62 0.30 -48.40 -11.92
C SER A 62 -1.08 -47.87 -12.34
N LEU A 63 -1.49 -46.74 -11.78
CA LEU A 63 -2.61 -45.95 -12.30
C LEU A 63 -1.96 -44.77 -13.00
N ASP A 64 -1.89 -44.84 -14.33
CA ASP A 64 -1.54 -43.68 -15.13
C ASP A 64 -2.52 -42.55 -14.79
N PRO A 65 -2.03 -41.32 -14.59
CA PRO A 65 -2.90 -40.18 -14.32
C PRO A 65 -3.97 -40.06 -15.40
N VAL A 66 -5.23 -39.92 -15.00
CA VAL A 66 -6.33 -39.74 -15.95
C VAL A 66 -6.17 -38.41 -16.65
N GLN A 67 -6.13 -38.43 -17.98
CA GLN A 67 -5.96 -37.22 -18.78
C GLN A 67 -7.32 -36.51 -18.96
N PRO A 68 -7.40 -35.21 -18.64
CA PRO A 68 -8.56 -34.40 -18.99
C PRO A 68 -8.68 -34.27 -20.51
N THR A 69 -9.86 -33.87 -20.99
CA THR A 69 -10.15 -33.85 -22.44
C THR A 69 -10.52 -32.46 -22.91
N ILE A 70 -10.14 -32.11 -24.15
CA ILE A 70 -10.65 -30.90 -24.78
C ILE A 70 -12.09 -31.15 -25.22
N ALA A 71 -13.01 -30.35 -24.70
CA ALA A 71 -14.43 -30.45 -25.02
C ALA A 71 -15.03 -29.08 -25.29
N THR A 72 -16.15 -29.09 -26.01
CA THR A 72 -17.01 -27.92 -26.18
C THR A 72 -17.84 -27.73 -24.92
N PRO A 73 -17.71 -26.60 -24.21
CA PRO A 73 -18.41 -26.38 -22.95
C PRO A 73 -19.92 -26.15 -23.18
N PRO A 74 -20.77 -26.47 -22.19
CA PRO A 74 -22.21 -26.24 -22.28
C PRO A 74 -22.54 -24.76 -22.59
N GLY A 75 -23.34 -24.53 -23.64
CA GLY A 75 -23.81 -23.20 -24.01
C GLY A 75 -22.83 -22.33 -24.82
N SER A 76 -21.67 -22.85 -25.22
CA SER A 76 -20.71 -22.14 -26.10
C SER A 76 -20.19 -23.07 -27.20
N PRO A 77 -20.98 -23.33 -28.27
CA PRO A 77 -20.67 -24.33 -29.29
C PRO A 77 -19.38 -24.07 -30.09
N GLU A 78 -18.89 -22.85 -30.07
CA GLU A 78 -17.67 -22.43 -30.78
C GLU A 78 -16.42 -22.45 -29.90
N ALA A 79 -16.57 -22.60 -28.57
CA ALA A 79 -15.44 -22.59 -27.63
C ALA A 79 -14.85 -23.98 -27.41
N ARG A 80 -13.56 -24.02 -27.05
CA ARG A 80 -12.84 -25.22 -26.59
C ARG A 80 -12.34 -24.96 -25.19
N SER A 81 -12.52 -25.93 -24.32
CA SER A 81 -12.11 -25.84 -22.91
C SER A 81 -11.54 -27.18 -22.47
N LEU A 82 -10.77 -27.18 -21.41
CA LEU A 82 -10.35 -28.39 -20.73
C LEU A 82 -11.48 -28.89 -19.83
N ALA A 83 -12.11 -30.00 -20.20
CA ALA A 83 -13.12 -30.69 -19.39
C ALA A 83 -12.47 -31.76 -18.52
N PHE A 84 -12.85 -31.78 -17.24
CA PHE A 84 -12.33 -32.72 -16.26
C PHE A 84 -13.39 -33.06 -15.20
N ASP A 85 -13.37 -34.31 -14.75
CA ASP A 85 -14.30 -34.82 -13.74
C ASP A 85 -13.58 -34.99 -12.41
N LEU A 86 -14.11 -34.39 -11.35
CA LEU A 86 -13.67 -34.63 -9.98
C LEU A 86 -14.76 -35.43 -9.28
N ASN A 87 -14.53 -36.74 -9.13
CA ASN A 87 -15.51 -37.70 -8.66
C ASN A 87 -15.46 -37.91 -7.15
N SER A 88 -14.39 -37.45 -6.50
CA SER A 88 -14.19 -37.59 -5.06
C SER A 88 -13.48 -36.38 -4.47
N ALA A 89 -13.54 -36.22 -3.15
CA ALA A 89 -12.77 -35.20 -2.43
C ALA A 89 -11.25 -35.46 -2.44
N ALA A 90 -10.81 -36.64 -2.90
CA ALA A 90 -9.40 -36.98 -3.07
C ALA A 90 -8.89 -36.63 -4.48
N ASP A 91 -9.80 -36.42 -5.44
CA ASP A 91 -9.44 -36.09 -6.82
C ASP A 91 -9.03 -34.62 -6.91
N ARG A 92 -8.03 -34.33 -7.73
CA ARG A 92 -7.57 -32.96 -8.00
C ARG A 92 -7.10 -32.85 -9.44
N LEU A 93 -7.37 -31.72 -10.08
CA LEU A 93 -6.74 -31.37 -11.35
C LEU A 93 -5.38 -30.75 -11.04
N VAL A 94 -4.32 -31.24 -11.67
CA VAL A 94 -2.95 -30.73 -11.53
C VAL A 94 -2.46 -30.27 -12.90
N CYS A 95 -2.04 -29.02 -13.00
CA CYS A 95 -1.26 -28.49 -14.12
C CYS A 95 0.22 -28.55 -13.77
N ASP A 96 0.99 -29.29 -14.56
CA ASP A 96 2.45 -29.33 -14.49
C ASP A 96 3.03 -28.15 -15.30
N LEU A 97 3.38 -27.07 -14.60
CA LEU A 97 3.91 -25.86 -15.24
C LEU A 97 5.34 -26.07 -15.75
N GLN A 98 6.09 -27.06 -15.25
CA GLN A 98 7.41 -27.39 -15.78
C GLN A 98 7.29 -28.06 -17.17
N ARG A 99 6.30 -28.93 -17.32
CA ARG A 99 5.94 -29.48 -18.63
C ARG A 99 5.44 -28.39 -19.57
N ALA A 100 4.53 -27.53 -19.11
CA ALA A 100 4.03 -26.41 -19.91
C ALA A 100 5.16 -25.48 -20.37
N ALA A 101 6.15 -25.21 -19.51
CA ALA A 101 7.31 -24.39 -19.84
C ALA A 101 8.20 -25.02 -20.92
N SER A 102 8.31 -26.35 -20.94
CA SER A 102 9.03 -27.07 -22.01
C SER A 102 8.36 -26.89 -23.38
N ASP A 103 7.06 -26.59 -23.39
CA ASP A 103 6.27 -26.29 -24.59
C ASP A 103 6.14 -24.77 -24.85
N GLY A 104 6.88 -23.93 -24.11
CA GLY A 104 6.97 -22.48 -24.33
C GLY A 104 6.07 -21.60 -23.46
N ALA A 105 5.35 -22.17 -22.48
CA ALA A 105 4.62 -21.36 -21.49
C ALA A 105 5.58 -20.66 -20.50
N ALA A 106 5.18 -19.54 -19.91
CA ALA A 106 6.01 -18.86 -18.91
C ALA A 106 6.07 -19.65 -17.59
N GLN A 107 7.29 -19.89 -17.12
CA GLN A 107 7.57 -20.42 -15.79
C GLN A 107 7.89 -19.32 -14.77
N ASP A 108 8.52 -18.24 -15.22
CA ASP A 108 8.79 -17.05 -14.41
C ASP A 108 7.59 -16.12 -14.48
N TRP A 109 6.89 -15.98 -13.34
CA TRP A 109 5.71 -15.13 -13.21
C TRP A 109 6.00 -13.79 -12.51
N SER A 110 7.28 -13.45 -12.31
CA SER A 110 7.67 -12.28 -11.51
C SER A 110 7.28 -10.94 -12.14
N GLU A 111 7.20 -10.88 -13.47
CA GLU A 111 6.81 -9.68 -14.22
C GLU A 111 5.30 -9.44 -14.22
N PHE A 112 4.48 -10.45 -13.90
CA PHE A 112 3.02 -10.35 -13.99
C PHE A 112 2.36 -10.00 -12.65
N GLY A 113 1.34 -9.16 -12.70
CA GLY A 113 0.55 -8.74 -11.53
C GLY A 113 -0.62 -9.69 -11.22
N ALA A 114 -1.14 -10.39 -12.22
CA ALA A 114 -2.32 -11.23 -12.08
C ALA A 114 -2.27 -12.53 -12.90
N LEU A 115 -2.93 -13.56 -12.38
CA LEU A 115 -3.34 -14.75 -13.11
C LEU A 115 -4.86 -14.68 -13.32
N LEU A 116 -5.29 -14.64 -14.58
CA LEU A 116 -6.68 -14.73 -14.99
C LEU A 116 -6.97 -16.18 -15.38
N LEU A 117 -8.12 -16.70 -14.95
CA LEU A 117 -8.63 -17.97 -15.45
C LEU A 117 -10.16 -18.00 -15.46
N ARG A 118 -10.72 -18.84 -16.31
CA ARG A 118 -12.15 -19.11 -16.36
C ARG A 118 -12.43 -20.52 -15.90
N LEU A 119 -13.36 -20.64 -14.96
CA LEU A 119 -13.76 -21.94 -14.42
C LEU A 119 -15.28 -22.07 -14.45
N TRP A 120 -15.76 -23.06 -15.19
CA TRP A 120 -17.17 -23.41 -15.24
C TRP A 120 -17.54 -24.21 -14.00
N GLY A 121 -18.46 -23.68 -13.21
CA GLY A 121 -19.02 -24.35 -12.04
C GLY A 121 -20.26 -25.18 -12.44
N PRO A 122 -20.48 -26.32 -11.75
CA PRO A 122 -21.61 -27.19 -12.00
C PRO A 122 -22.96 -26.51 -11.68
N PRO A 123 -24.10 -27.07 -12.14
CA PRO A 123 -25.43 -26.42 -12.00
C PRO A 123 -25.86 -26.07 -10.57
N ASP A 124 -25.38 -26.83 -9.59
CA ASP A 124 -25.64 -26.60 -8.15
C ASP A 124 -24.61 -25.64 -7.50
N GLY A 125 -23.62 -25.17 -8.26
CA GLY A 125 -22.41 -24.51 -7.74
C GLY A 125 -21.41 -25.50 -7.11
N ALA A 126 -20.22 -25.03 -6.78
CA ALA A 126 -19.19 -25.82 -6.11
C ALA A 126 -18.26 -24.96 -5.26
N ASP A 127 -17.81 -25.49 -4.12
CA ASP A 127 -16.69 -24.92 -3.37
C ASP A 127 -15.42 -25.71 -3.74
N ALA A 128 -14.36 -25.00 -4.11
CA ALA A 128 -13.08 -25.57 -4.53
C ALA A 128 -11.92 -24.79 -3.92
N ILE A 129 -10.70 -25.26 -4.16
CA ILE A 129 -9.45 -24.62 -3.77
C ILE A 129 -8.58 -24.54 -5.01
N LEU A 130 -8.03 -23.36 -5.28
CA LEU A 130 -6.91 -23.17 -6.18
C LEU A 130 -5.63 -23.19 -5.36
N LEU A 131 -4.74 -24.13 -5.66
CA LEU A 131 -3.42 -24.23 -5.05
C LEU A 131 -2.37 -23.80 -6.07
N LEU A 132 -1.51 -22.86 -5.72
CA LEU A 132 -0.34 -22.49 -6.51
C LEU A 132 0.92 -22.97 -5.79
N ARG A 133 1.83 -23.61 -6.52
CA ARG A 133 3.12 -24.05 -5.98
C ARG A 133 4.27 -23.45 -6.74
N SER A 134 5.23 -22.90 -6.00
CA SER A 134 6.49 -22.41 -6.53
C SER A 134 7.67 -23.25 -6.03
N GLY A 135 8.76 -23.21 -6.79
CA GLY A 135 10.05 -23.73 -6.41
C GLY A 135 11.00 -22.63 -5.96
N GLY A 136 11.95 -22.98 -5.11
CA GLY A 136 13.04 -22.09 -4.74
C GLY A 136 14.13 -22.81 -3.95
N PRO A 137 15.30 -22.16 -3.74
CA PRO A 137 16.41 -22.71 -2.96
C PRO A 137 16.06 -22.92 -1.48
N THR A 138 15.00 -22.30 -0.98
CA THR A 138 14.48 -22.42 0.40
C THR A 138 13.38 -23.47 0.57
N GLY A 139 12.93 -24.13 -0.51
CA GLY A 139 11.86 -25.12 -0.49
C GLY A 139 10.71 -24.79 -1.46
N PHE A 140 9.59 -25.52 -1.32
CA PHE A 140 8.37 -25.25 -2.07
C PHE A 140 7.55 -24.17 -1.38
N GLY A 141 7.11 -23.17 -2.13
CA GLY A 141 6.09 -22.24 -1.70
C GLY A 141 4.71 -22.75 -2.07
N GLU A 142 3.73 -22.76 -1.14
CA GLU A 142 2.35 -23.14 -1.43
C GLU A 142 1.39 -22.00 -1.09
N THR A 143 0.51 -21.64 -2.02
CA THR A 143 -0.57 -20.68 -1.78
C THR A 143 -1.93 -21.32 -2.03
N VAL A 144 -2.78 -21.28 -1.01
CA VAL A 144 -4.11 -21.88 -1.00
C VAL A 144 -5.16 -20.78 -1.14
N LEU A 145 -6.00 -20.86 -2.17
CA LEU A 145 -7.06 -19.88 -2.45
C LEU A 145 -8.42 -20.59 -2.48
N PRO A 146 -9.30 -20.37 -1.49
CA PRO A 146 -10.64 -20.92 -1.55
C PRO A 146 -11.45 -20.23 -2.67
N LEU A 147 -12.15 -21.04 -3.46
CA LEU A 147 -13.02 -20.62 -4.55
C LEU A 147 -14.46 -21.00 -4.23
N ARG A 148 -15.38 -20.07 -4.44
CA ARG A 148 -16.83 -20.36 -4.45
C ARG A 148 -17.35 -20.12 -5.86
N LEU A 149 -17.68 -21.21 -6.54
CA LEU A 149 -18.08 -21.21 -7.94
C LEU A 149 -19.60 -21.20 -8.04
N SER A 150 -20.11 -20.22 -8.77
CA SER A 150 -21.51 -20.20 -9.21
C SER A 150 -21.70 -21.18 -10.37
N ALA A 151 -22.94 -21.56 -10.63
CA ALA A 151 -23.29 -22.29 -11.84
C ALA A 151 -22.90 -21.50 -13.10
N GLY A 152 -22.29 -22.18 -14.08
CA GLY A 152 -21.82 -21.54 -15.31
C GLY A 152 -20.39 -20.99 -15.20
N TRP A 153 -20.02 -20.11 -16.11
CA TRP A 153 -18.67 -19.54 -16.15
C TRP A 153 -18.42 -18.54 -15.03
N ASN A 154 -17.35 -18.79 -14.26
CA ASN A 154 -16.80 -17.86 -13.28
C ASN A 154 -15.51 -17.28 -13.84
N LEU A 155 -15.40 -15.95 -13.84
CA LEU A 155 -14.17 -15.24 -14.20
C LEU A 155 -13.38 -15.01 -12.91
N LEU A 156 -12.20 -15.60 -12.83
CA LEU A 156 -11.33 -15.51 -11.67
C LEU A 156 -10.14 -14.61 -12.01
N THR A 157 -9.85 -13.66 -11.13
CA THR A 157 -8.66 -12.82 -11.18
C THR A 157 -7.87 -13.04 -9.90
N VAL A 158 -6.75 -13.74 -10.00
CA VAL A 158 -5.83 -14.02 -8.89
C VAL A 158 -4.71 -13.00 -8.89
N ASP A 159 -4.61 -12.25 -7.79
CA ASP A 159 -3.57 -11.26 -7.56
C ASP A 159 -2.26 -11.92 -7.13
N LEU A 160 -1.26 -11.92 -8.02
CA LEU A 160 -0.03 -12.66 -7.78
C LEU A 160 0.87 -11.99 -6.73
N ASP A 161 0.77 -10.66 -6.54
CA ASP A 161 1.54 -9.93 -5.53
C ASP A 161 1.00 -10.14 -4.11
N SER A 162 -0.30 -10.36 -3.97
CA SER A 162 -0.94 -10.73 -2.71
C SER A 162 -0.62 -12.17 -2.30
N VAL A 163 -0.47 -13.04 -3.29
CA VAL A 163 -0.18 -14.46 -3.15
C VAL A 163 1.31 -14.70 -2.82
N SER A 164 2.22 -13.87 -3.33
CA SER A 164 3.67 -14.08 -3.18
C SER A 164 4.28 -13.67 -1.84
N ARG A 165 3.52 -13.49 -0.75
CA ARG A 165 4.08 -13.22 0.60
C ARG A 165 4.85 -14.47 1.10
N GLY A 166 6.10 -14.60 0.67
CA GLY A 166 7.00 -15.72 1.02
C GLY A 166 7.27 -16.74 -0.09
N HIS A 167 6.90 -16.46 -1.35
CA HIS A 167 7.07 -17.39 -2.47
C HIS A 167 7.83 -16.77 -3.63
N GLU A 168 8.77 -17.52 -4.22
CA GLU A 168 9.53 -17.10 -5.39
C GLU A 168 8.70 -17.34 -6.66
N ARG A 169 8.24 -16.26 -7.31
CA ARG A 169 7.47 -16.33 -8.56
C ARG A 169 8.31 -16.69 -9.79
N ARG A 170 9.63 -16.75 -9.66
CA ARG A 170 10.54 -17.05 -10.78
C ARG A 170 10.50 -18.51 -11.23
N ASP A 171 10.00 -19.40 -10.37
CA ASP A 171 9.89 -20.83 -10.66
C ASP A 171 8.50 -21.35 -10.24
N MET A 172 7.46 -21.01 -11.00
CA MET A 172 6.14 -21.57 -10.76
C MET A 172 6.07 -23.01 -11.28
N ARG A 173 5.68 -23.96 -10.42
CA ARG A 173 5.77 -25.39 -10.69
C ARG A 173 4.43 -26.07 -10.91
N GLN A 174 3.44 -25.74 -10.09
CA GLN A 174 2.13 -26.40 -10.18
C GLN A 174 1.00 -25.42 -9.93
N LEU A 175 -0.12 -25.68 -10.61
CA LEU A 175 -1.43 -25.12 -10.32
C LEU A 175 -2.38 -26.29 -10.11
N GLU A 176 -3.09 -26.34 -8.99
CA GLU A 176 -4.08 -27.38 -8.71
C GLU A 176 -5.47 -26.81 -8.47
N ILE A 177 -6.49 -27.54 -8.92
CA ILE A 177 -7.89 -27.31 -8.55
C ILE A 177 -8.35 -28.51 -7.73
N ILE A 178 -8.69 -28.27 -6.47
CA ILE A 178 -9.03 -29.29 -5.48
C ILE A 178 -10.48 -29.05 -5.03
N PRO A 179 -11.37 -30.04 -5.08
CA PRO A 179 -12.72 -29.91 -4.56
C PRO A 179 -12.70 -29.88 -3.03
N VAL A 180 -13.55 -29.08 -2.39
CA VAL A 180 -13.66 -29.08 -0.92
C VAL A 180 -14.34 -30.38 -0.45
N ILE A 181 -13.91 -30.92 0.69
CA ILE A 181 -14.49 -32.13 1.31
C ILE A 181 -16.01 -32.00 1.44
N GLY A 182 -16.74 -33.00 0.95
CA GLY A 182 -18.20 -33.02 0.94
C GLY A 182 -18.84 -32.49 -0.35
N SER A 183 -18.04 -32.00 -1.31
CA SER A 183 -18.52 -31.64 -2.64
C SER A 183 -19.06 -32.86 -3.39
N LYS A 184 -20.14 -32.65 -4.15
CA LYS A 184 -20.69 -33.69 -5.03
C LYS A 184 -19.74 -33.92 -6.22
N PRO A 185 -19.69 -35.15 -6.79
CA PRO A 185 -19.05 -35.40 -8.07
C PRO A 185 -19.54 -34.41 -9.13
N ALA A 186 -18.62 -33.79 -9.86
CA ALA A 186 -18.95 -32.78 -10.85
C ALA A 186 -17.93 -32.72 -11.99
N THR A 187 -18.43 -32.40 -13.17
CA THR A 187 -17.62 -32.01 -14.33
C THR A 187 -17.36 -30.51 -14.27
N PHE A 188 -16.11 -30.13 -14.48
CA PHE A 188 -15.67 -28.75 -14.56
C PHE A 188 -15.10 -28.48 -15.96
N HIS A 189 -15.12 -27.21 -16.35
CA HIS A 189 -14.41 -26.74 -17.54
C HIS A 189 -13.47 -25.61 -17.18
N LEU A 190 -12.21 -25.72 -17.57
CA LEU A 190 -11.19 -24.69 -17.39
C LEU A 190 -10.84 -24.10 -18.75
N ASP A 191 -10.70 -22.77 -18.79
CA ASP A 191 -10.35 -22.03 -20.00
C ASP A 191 -9.60 -20.73 -19.67
N ASP A 192 -8.95 -20.14 -20.68
CA ASP A 192 -8.26 -18.84 -20.64
C ASP A 192 -7.33 -18.63 -19.42
N LEU A 193 -6.32 -19.49 -19.25
CA LEU A 193 -5.23 -19.23 -18.30
C LEU A 193 -4.30 -18.16 -18.87
N VAL A 194 -4.35 -16.96 -18.31
CA VAL A 194 -3.59 -15.80 -18.80
C VAL A 194 -2.85 -15.14 -17.65
N LEU A 195 -1.57 -14.87 -17.85
CA LEU A 195 -0.79 -13.97 -17.00
C LEU A 195 -0.91 -12.56 -17.56
N ALA A 196 -1.26 -11.60 -16.71
CA ALA A 196 -1.43 -10.22 -17.13
C ALA A 196 -0.65 -9.28 -16.24
N ASP A 197 -0.14 -8.20 -16.84
CA ASP A 197 0.20 -7.03 -16.06
C ASP A 197 -1.09 -6.39 -15.55
N ARG A 198 -1.08 -5.98 -14.28
CA ARG A 198 -2.18 -5.21 -13.67
C ARG A 198 -1.65 -3.88 -13.15
N THR A 199 -0.62 -3.37 -13.82
CA THR A 199 -0.07 -2.06 -13.52
C THR A 199 -1.01 -0.98 -14.03
N GLN A 200 -1.52 -0.15 -13.14
CA GLN A 200 -2.28 1.04 -13.50
C GLN A 200 -1.50 2.26 -13.00
N TRP A 201 -0.98 3.05 -13.93
CA TRP A 201 -0.29 4.30 -13.62
C TRP A 201 -1.28 5.39 -13.21
N TYR A 202 -0.94 6.09 -12.12
CA TYR A 202 -1.66 7.28 -11.67
C TYR A 202 -0.94 8.56 -12.10
N THR A 203 0.39 8.56 -12.02
CA THR A 203 1.27 9.66 -12.44
C THR A 203 2.69 9.16 -12.68
N GLY A 204 3.47 9.86 -13.50
CA GLY A 204 4.91 9.63 -13.63
C GLY A 204 5.31 8.31 -14.33
N GLN A 205 4.55 7.84 -15.32
CA GLN A 205 4.90 6.65 -16.11
C GLN A 205 6.29 6.77 -16.76
N ASP A 206 6.63 7.97 -17.22
CA ASP A 206 7.94 8.30 -17.81
C ASP A 206 8.81 9.14 -16.86
N ALA A 207 8.62 9.01 -15.54
CA ALA A 207 9.31 9.82 -14.55
C ALA A 207 10.84 9.63 -14.63
N GLY A 208 11.57 10.74 -14.76
CA GLY A 208 13.02 10.78 -14.72
C GLY A 208 13.60 10.84 -13.29
N PRO A 209 14.94 10.88 -13.16
CA PRO A 209 15.62 11.01 -11.87
C PRO A 209 15.06 12.13 -10.99
N GLY A 210 14.70 11.77 -9.75
CA GLY A 210 14.16 12.72 -8.78
C GLY A 210 12.72 13.16 -9.05
N GLU A 211 11.99 12.59 -10.02
CA GLU A 211 10.56 12.84 -10.23
C GLU A 211 9.71 11.82 -9.48
N LEU A 212 8.54 12.28 -9.04
CA LEU A 212 7.56 11.48 -8.31
C LEU A 212 6.75 10.62 -9.30
N TYR A 213 6.57 9.36 -8.96
CA TYR A 213 5.72 8.45 -9.71
C TYR A 213 4.78 7.69 -8.77
N ALA A 214 3.64 7.26 -9.30
CA ALA A 214 2.79 6.31 -8.62
C ALA A 214 1.99 5.44 -9.59
N TYR A 215 1.89 4.17 -9.24
CA TYR A 215 1.10 3.18 -9.94
C TYR A 215 0.51 2.19 -8.93
N SER A 216 -0.53 1.47 -9.32
CA SER A 216 -0.97 0.27 -8.60
C SER A 216 -0.58 -0.96 -9.37
N ARG A 217 -0.28 -2.04 -8.66
CA ARG A 217 -0.16 -3.39 -9.22
C ARG A 217 -0.88 -4.31 -8.25
N GLY A 218 -2.05 -4.79 -8.66
CA GLY A 218 -2.94 -5.49 -7.74
C GLY A 218 -3.59 -4.58 -6.69
N PRO A 219 -3.76 -5.01 -5.42
CA PRO A 219 -4.22 -4.14 -4.33
C PRO A 219 -3.11 -3.25 -3.77
N ARG A 220 -1.88 -3.38 -4.28
CA ARG A 220 -0.73 -2.60 -3.82
C ARG A 220 -0.61 -1.32 -4.63
N VAL A 221 -0.28 -0.24 -3.95
CA VAL A 221 0.03 1.05 -4.59
C VAL A 221 1.49 1.36 -4.32
N PHE A 222 2.23 1.62 -5.38
CA PHE A 222 3.64 1.98 -5.35
C PHE A 222 3.74 3.48 -5.53
N VAL A 223 4.46 4.14 -4.63
CA VAL A 223 4.72 5.58 -4.71
C VAL A 223 6.19 5.81 -4.43
N GLY A 224 6.90 6.39 -5.38
CA GLY A 224 8.33 6.57 -5.25
C GLY A 224 8.83 7.80 -5.96
N VAL A 225 10.09 8.10 -5.70
CA VAL A 225 10.84 9.12 -6.40
C VAL A 225 12.04 8.42 -7.04
N HIS A 226 12.14 8.52 -8.37
CA HIS A 226 13.14 7.77 -9.12
C HIS A 226 14.55 8.05 -8.58
N GLU A 227 15.36 7.00 -8.39
CA GLU A 227 16.70 7.01 -7.78
C GLU A 227 16.78 7.47 -6.30
N ARG A 228 15.65 7.60 -5.58
CA ARG A 228 15.65 7.97 -4.15
C ARG A 228 15.02 6.91 -3.25
N PHE A 229 13.73 6.67 -3.40
CA PHE A 229 12.98 5.73 -2.59
C PHE A 229 11.74 5.22 -3.32
N GLU A 230 11.21 4.09 -2.89
CA GLU A 230 9.87 3.60 -3.26
C GLU A 230 9.15 3.09 -2.00
N LEU A 231 7.90 3.49 -1.82
CA LEU A 231 7.01 3.03 -0.76
C LEU A 231 5.92 2.18 -1.39
N VAL A 232 5.65 1.03 -0.77
CA VAL A 232 4.57 0.14 -1.21
C VAL A 232 3.46 0.17 -0.17
N PHE A 233 2.30 0.66 -0.56
CA PHE A 233 1.10 0.71 0.26
C PHE A 233 0.26 -0.53 0.01
N ALA A 234 -0.02 -1.26 1.08
CA ALA A 234 -0.95 -2.38 1.07
C ALA A 234 -1.76 -2.36 2.36
N GLU A 235 -3.02 -2.79 2.24
CA GLU A 235 -3.94 -2.88 3.38
C GLU A 235 -4.06 -1.57 4.20
N GLY A 236 -3.89 -0.42 3.54
CA GLY A 236 -3.94 0.90 4.16
C GLY A 236 -2.69 1.33 4.93
N ALA A 237 -1.56 0.63 4.84
CA ALA A 237 -0.28 1.07 5.42
C ALA A 237 0.88 0.98 4.43
N ILE A 238 1.99 1.64 4.76
CA ILE A 238 3.29 1.38 4.15
C ILE A 238 3.72 -0.03 4.54
N SER A 239 3.62 -0.95 3.58
CA SER A 239 3.95 -2.38 3.72
C SER A 239 5.40 -2.69 3.36
N ALA A 240 6.03 -1.87 2.51
CA ALA A 240 7.44 -1.96 2.19
C ALA A 240 8.03 -0.56 1.94
N TRP A 241 9.33 -0.44 2.17
CA TRP A 241 10.13 0.75 1.88
C TRP A 241 11.43 0.30 1.22
N TYR A 242 11.68 0.75 -0.01
CA TYR A 242 12.91 0.52 -0.75
C TYR A 242 13.72 1.80 -0.86
N ALA A 243 15.03 1.69 -0.68
CA ALA A 243 16.02 2.74 -0.88
C ALA A 243 17.13 2.21 -1.81
N ALA A 244 18.41 2.40 -1.49
CA ALA A 244 19.53 1.85 -2.24
C ALA A 244 19.72 0.33 -1.95
N GLY A 245 18.94 -0.54 -2.60
CA GLY A 245 19.11 -1.99 -2.52
C GLY A 245 17.86 -2.81 -2.87
N PRO A 246 17.98 -4.14 -3.00
CA PRO A 246 16.87 -5.00 -3.41
C PRO A 246 15.90 -5.40 -2.27
N GLY A 247 16.24 -5.09 -1.02
CA GLY A 247 15.46 -5.47 0.17
C GLY A 247 14.56 -4.35 0.68
N SER A 248 13.38 -4.72 1.18
CA SER A 248 12.53 -3.79 1.93
C SER A 248 13.15 -3.51 3.30
N LEU A 249 13.14 -2.25 3.70
CA LEU A 249 13.61 -1.73 4.98
C LEU A 249 12.50 -1.63 6.03
N ALA A 250 11.25 -1.84 5.62
CA ALA A 250 10.13 -1.97 6.55
C ALA A 250 10.11 -3.37 7.20
N GLY A 251 9.79 -3.41 8.49
CA GLY A 251 9.69 -4.66 9.26
C GLY A 251 8.56 -5.57 8.77
N LEU A 252 8.58 -6.82 9.23
CA LEU A 252 7.49 -7.76 8.94
C LEU A 252 6.18 -7.17 9.48
N GLY A 253 5.29 -6.85 8.54
CA GLY A 253 4.03 -6.20 8.83
C GLY A 253 3.94 -4.71 8.47
N GLY A 254 4.98 -4.14 7.88
CA GLY A 254 4.96 -2.77 7.37
C GLY A 254 5.45 -1.74 8.37
N LEU A 255 5.78 -0.56 7.86
CA LEU A 255 6.61 0.45 8.53
C LEU A 255 5.88 1.16 9.68
N GLY A 256 4.59 1.46 9.54
CA GLY A 256 3.81 2.27 10.48
C GLY A 256 3.68 3.74 10.06
N PRO A 257 3.44 4.68 11.00
CA PRO A 257 3.36 4.47 12.45
C PRO A 257 2.17 3.57 12.84
N TRP A 258 2.40 2.62 13.73
CA TRP A 258 1.38 1.70 14.24
C TRP A 258 0.93 2.12 15.63
N PRO A 259 -0.37 2.09 15.95
CA PRO A 259 -0.81 2.32 17.32
C PRO A 259 -0.40 1.15 18.21
N VAL A 260 0.09 1.47 19.41
CA VAL A 260 0.55 0.50 20.40
C VAL A 260 -0.12 0.78 21.73
N PHE A 261 -0.91 -0.18 22.22
CA PHE A 261 -1.47 -0.09 23.56
C PHE A 261 -0.48 -0.65 24.56
N VAL A 262 -0.09 0.18 25.52
CA VAL A 262 0.96 -0.12 26.50
C VAL A 262 0.30 -0.54 27.81
N ALA A 263 0.64 -1.71 28.33
CA ALA A 263 0.11 -2.15 29.63
C ALA A 263 0.48 -1.17 30.76
N ASN A 264 -0.40 -1.02 31.74
CA ASN A 264 -0.21 -0.05 32.83
C ASN A 264 0.97 -0.37 33.76
N ASP A 265 1.32 -1.63 33.87
CA ASP A 265 2.46 -2.13 34.63
C ASP A 265 3.74 -2.29 33.80
N TRP A 266 3.74 -1.83 32.54
CA TRP A 266 4.90 -1.97 31.65
C TRP A 266 6.10 -1.19 32.19
N SER A 267 7.16 -1.93 32.53
CA SER A 267 8.40 -1.37 33.11
C SER A 267 9.46 -1.01 32.07
N GLY A 268 9.22 -1.30 30.79
CA GLY A 268 10.15 -1.00 29.70
C GLY A 268 11.37 -1.93 29.60
N SER A 269 11.38 -3.09 30.28
CA SER A 269 12.48 -4.06 30.15
C SER A 269 12.35 -4.91 28.88
N LEU A 270 13.49 -5.17 28.22
CA LEU A 270 13.59 -6.05 27.04
C LEU A 270 13.06 -7.47 27.32
N GLU A 271 13.19 -7.97 28.56
CA GLU A 271 12.70 -9.30 28.96
C GLU A 271 11.16 -9.40 29.02
N GLN A 272 10.46 -8.27 29.16
CA GLN A 272 9.00 -8.18 29.07
C GLN A 272 8.53 -7.74 27.67
N GLY A 273 9.47 -7.50 26.74
CA GLY A 273 9.38 -6.66 25.53
C GLY A 273 8.38 -7.05 24.43
N ALA A 274 7.60 -8.12 24.60
CA ALA A 274 6.51 -8.48 23.69
C ALA A 274 5.18 -8.83 24.40
N ARG A 275 5.19 -9.02 25.73
CA ARG A 275 3.99 -9.47 26.48
C ARG A 275 3.06 -8.32 26.92
N GLY A 276 3.57 -7.08 26.99
CA GLY A 276 2.79 -5.91 27.43
C GLY A 276 2.54 -4.86 26.34
N LEU A 277 2.82 -5.20 25.08
CA LEU A 277 2.60 -4.33 23.93
C LEU A 277 1.60 -5.03 23.00
N THR A 278 0.39 -4.47 22.89
CA THR A 278 -0.52 -4.85 21.82
C THR A 278 -0.28 -3.91 20.66
N ILE A 279 0.64 -4.29 19.76
CA ILE A 279 0.81 -3.58 18.50
C ILE A 279 -0.41 -3.93 17.67
N ALA A 280 -1.18 -2.93 17.26
CA ALA A 280 -2.21 -3.11 16.25
C ALA A 280 -1.55 -3.17 14.85
N GLY A 281 -0.55 -4.04 14.71
CA GLY A 281 0.18 -4.34 13.48
C GLY A 281 -0.58 -5.38 12.67
N PRO A 282 -0.11 -5.75 11.47
CA PRO A 282 -0.90 -6.61 10.62
C PRO A 282 -1.02 -8.01 11.19
N LEU A 283 -2.17 -8.55 10.87
CA LEU A 283 -2.74 -9.72 11.47
C LEU A 283 -2.04 -10.99 11.01
N ASP A 284 -2.19 -12.01 11.82
CA ASP A 284 -1.93 -13.40 11.47
C ASP A 284 -2.54 -13.70 10.06
N PRO A 285 -1.78 -14.27 9.10
CA PRO A 285 -2.21 -14.48 7.71
C PRO A 285 -3.55 -15.20 7.52
N GLY A 286 -4.06 -15.88 8.56
CA GLY A 286 -5.33 -16.58 8.58
C GLY A 286 -6.58 -15.70 8.75
N MET A 287 -6.46 -14.44 9.19
CA MET A 287 -7.61 -13.55 9.45
C MET A 287 -7.59 -12.34 8.52
N ARG A 288 -8.72 -12.10 7.84
CA ARG A 288 -8.87 -11.01 6.87
C ARG A 288 -9.78 -9.92 7.44
N PRO A 289 -9.25 -8.83 8.01
CA PRO A 289 -10.07 -7.71 8.44
C PRO A 289 -10.71 -7.06 7.21
N ALA A 290 -11.80 -6.31 7.40
CA ALA A 290 -12.28 -5.43 6.34
C ALA A 290 -11.21 -4.37 6.07
N VAL A 291 -10.72 -4.29 4.82
CA VAL A 291 -9.73 -3.30 4.40
C VAL A 291 -10.18 -2.57 3.16
N THR A 292 -9.98 -1.26 3.15
CA THR A 292 -10.17 -0.40 1.98
C THR A 292 -8.90 0.45 1.81
N GLN A 293 -8.51 0.67 0.55
CA GLN A 293 -7.38 1.52 0.19
C GLN A 293 -7.70 2.25 -1.12
N ARG A 294 -7.43 3.55 -1.19
CA ARG A 294 -7.74 4.38 -2.36
C ARG A 294 -6.67 5.45 -2.56
N VAL A 295 -6.31 5.70 -3.82
CA VAL A 295 -5.54 6.89 -4.20
C VAL A 295 -6.55 8.02 -4.44
N LEU A 296 -6.44 9.09 -3.67
CA LEU A 296 -7.34 10.25 -3.74
C LEU A 296 -6.80 11.35 -4.67
N GLU A 297 -5.48 11.45 -4.76
CA GLU A 297 -4.78 12.41 -5.61
C GLU A 297 -3.46 11.81 -6.08
N ALA A 298 -3.10 12.04 -7.34
CA ALA A 298 -1.77 11.78 -7.85
C ALA A 298 -1.40 12.89 -8.83
N SER A 299 -0.31 13.60 -8.54
CA SER A 299 0.23 14.67 -9.36
C SER A 299 1.76 14.59 -9.39
N ALA A 300 2.42 15.50 -10.12
CA ALA A 300 3.87 15.61 -10.10
C ALA A 300 4.44 16.12 -8.75
N THR A 301 3.61 16.72 -7.89
CA THR A 301 4.04 17.27 -6.60
C THR A 301 3.83 16.30 -5.46
N ARG A 302 2.69 15.59 -5.45
CA ARG A 302 2.33 14.69 -4.35
C ARG A 302 1.39 13.58 -4.76
N VAL A 303 1.32 12.56 -3.91
CA VAL A 303 0.30 11.50 -3.95
C VAL A 303 -0.40 11.42 -2.61
N VAL A 304 -1.73 11.37 -2.64
CA VAL A 304 -2.57 11.25 -1.44
C VAL A 304 -3.26 9.89 -1.45
N LEU A 305 -3.05 9.11 -0.39
CA LEU A 305 -3.66 7.80 -0.21
C LEU A 305 -4.48 7.78 1.07
N GLU A 306 -5.59 7.05 1.04
CA GLU A 306 -6.41 6.77 2.20
C GLU A 306 -6.57 5.26 2.37
N GLY A 307 -6.43 4.80 3.60
CA GLY A 307 -6.63 3.43 4.03
C GLY A 307 -7.60 3.35 5.20
N SER A 308 -8.42 2.32 5.24
CA SER A 308 -9.13 1.93 6.45
C SER A 308 -9.02 0.43 6.64
N ARG A 309 -8.74 0.02 7.87
CA ARG A 309 -8.62 -1.39 8.26
C ARG A 309 -9.28 -1.63 9.61
N GLU A 310 -9.70 -2.86 9.84
CA GLU A 310 -10.00 -3.32 11.19
C GLU A 310 -8.73 -3.85 11.86
N LEU A 311 -8.45 -3.36 13.06
CA LEU A 311 -7.42 -3.81 13.96
C LEU A 311 -8.02 -4.86 14.87
N LEU A 312 -7.39 -6.04 14.94
CA LEU A 312 -7.72 -7.02 15.97
C LEU A 312 -6.92 -6.67 17.22
N LEU A 313 -7.63 -6.36 18.30
CA LEU A 313 -7.03 -5.99 19.56
C LEU A 313 -7.53 -6.92 20.65
N ALA A 314 -6.60 -7.44 21.46
CA ALA A 314 -6.94 -8.14 22.71
C ALA A 314 -7.79 -7.21 23.59
N ALA A 315 -8.73 -7.76 24.36
CA ALA A 315 -9.55 -6.95 25.27
C ALA A 315 -8.72 -6.33 26.41
N ASP A 316 -7.61 -6.96 26.77
CA ASP A 316 -6.64 -6.47 27.75
C ASP A 316 -5.22 -6.54 27.18
N ALA A 317 -4.49 -5.42 27.22
CA ALA A 317 -3.11 -5.36 26.73
C ALA A 317 -2.13 -6.21 27.57
N ALA A 318 -2.49 -6.58 28.80
CA ALA A 318 -1.70 -7.46 29.68
C ALA A 318 -2.05 -8.96 29.50
N ASP A 319 -3.19 -9.30 28.88
CA ASP A 319 -3.63 -10.68 28.64
C ASP A 319 -3.85 -10.97 27.15
N VAL A 320 -2.80 -11.51 26.53
CA VAL A 320 -2.76 -11.91 25.12
C VAL A 320 -3.79 -13.02 24.80
N ASN A 321 -4.32 -13.73 25.80
CA ASN A 321 -5.34 -14.77 25.61
C ASN A 321 -6.78 -14.25 25.72
N SER A 322 -6.97 -12.94 25.98
CA SER A 322 -8.31 -12.35 26.05
C SER A 322 -9.01 -12.36 24.69
N SER A 323 -10.35 -12.35 24.70
CA SER A 323 -11.13 -12.31 23.46
C SER A 323 -10.79 -11.05 22.67
N ALA A 324 -10.34 -11.21 21.44
CA ALA A 324 -9.98 -10.08 20.61
C ALA A 324 -11.20 -9.45 19.94
N GLU A 325 -11.22 -8.12 19.87
CA GLU A 325 -12.26 -7.33 19.22
C GLU A 325 -11.69 -6.57 18.02
N LEU A 326 -12.55 -6.31 17.03
CA LEU A 326 -12.20 -5.52 15.85
C LEU A 326 -12.43 -4.02 16.12
N ARG A 327 -11.46 -3.19 15.76
CA ARG A 327 -11.49 -1.73 15.91
C ARG A 327 -11.13 -1.04 14.62
N GLN A 328 -11.81 0.05 14.27
CA GLN A 328 -11.49 0.74 13.03
C GLN A 328 -10.25 1.61 13.20
N CYS A 329 -9.32 1.48 12.26
CA CYS A 329 -8.21 2.38 12.05
C CYS A 329 -8.31 2.97 10.66
N ARG A 330 -8.15 4.28 10.55
CA ARG A 330 -8.06 5.01 9.29
C ARG A 330 -6.73 5.72 9.22
N SER A 331 -6.12 5.67 8.06
CA SER A 331 -4.84 6.30 7.77
C SER A 331 -4.94 7.10 6.48
N ARG A 332 -4.39 8.30 6.49
CA ARG A 332 -4.23 9.14 5.30
C ARG A 332 -2.77 9.49 5.15
N TYR A 333 -2.20 9.22 3.98
CA TYR A 333 -0.81 9.50 3.65
C TYR A 333 -0.73 10.55 2.56
N VAL A 334 0.14 11.54 2.73
CA VAL A 334 0.50 12.52 1.70
C VAL A 334 1.99 12.42 1.45
N VAL A 335 2.36 11.89 0.28
CA VAL A 335 3.75 11.65 -0.13
C VAL A 335 4.20 12.76 -1.07
N TYR A 336 5.27 13.48 -0.71
CA TYR A 336 5.87 14.53 -1.53
C TYR A 336 7.14 14.06 -2.24
N ARG A 337 7.46 14.75 -3.34
CA ARG A 337 8.66 14.51 -4.19
C ARG A 337 9.99 14.59 -3.43
N ASP A 338 10.06 15.34 -2.34
CA ASP A 338 11.28 15.49 -1.52
C ASP A 338 11.46 14.38 -0.48
N GLY A 339 10.53 13.44 -0.40
CA GLY A 339 10.53 12.32 0.53
C GLY A 339 9.76 12.57 1.82
N ARG A 340 9.22 13.78 2.05
CA ARG A 340 8.33 14.01 3.19
C ARG A 340 7.02 13.26 2.98
N VAL A 341 6.62 12.50 3.99
CA VAL A 341 5.37 11.79 4.07
C VAL A 341 4.65 12.21 5.34
N PHE A 342 3.54 12.91 5.17
CA PHE A 342 2.66 13.26 6.27
C PHE A 342 1.61 12.17 6.41
N VAL A 343 1.42 11.69 7.63
CA VAL A 343 0.48 10.62 7.93
C VAL A 343 -0.45 11.07 9.04
N GLN A 344 -1.76 11.00 8.77
CA GLN A 344 -2.79 11.13 9.76
C GLN A 344 -3.34 9.74 10.09
N ILE A 345 -3.47 9.43 11.38
CA ILE A 345 -4.05 8.18 11.86
C ILE A 345 -5.21 8.51 12.79
N SER A 346 -6.38 7.92 12.50
CA SER A 346 -7.56 8.00 13.35
C SER A 346 -7.96 6.62 13.85
N LEU A 347 -8.25 6.52 15.14
CA LEU A 347 -8.70 5.30 15.81
C LEU A 347 -10.05 5.56 16.48
N GLU A 348 -10.97 4.61 16.34
CA GLU A 348 -12.28 4.67 17.00
C GLU A 348 -12.50 3.40 17.84
N ALA A 349 -12.75 3.59 19.15
CA ALA A 349 -12.94 2.50 20.11
C ALA A 349 -14.29 1.77 19.89
N GLY A 350 -15.27 2.44 19.30
CA GLY A 350 -16.62 1.92 19.18
C GLY A 350 -17.34 1.84 20.53
N SER A 351 -18.03 0.72 20.78
CA SER A 351 -18.85 0.52 21.99
C SER A 351 -18.07 0.06 23.22
N THR A 352 -16.80 -0.30 23.05
CA THR A 352 -15.97 -0.94 24.08
C THR A 352 -14.71 -0.08 24.26
N PRO A 353 -14.21 0.13 25.50
CA PRO A 353 -13.01 0.91 25.73
C PRO A 353 -11.77 0.28 25.04
N TRP A 354 -10.70 1.08 24.96
CA TRP A 354 -9.41 0.59 24.49
C TRP A 354 -8.82 -0.43 25.47
N PRO A 355 -7.93 -1.33 25.00
CA PRO A 355 -7.30 -2.37 25.83
C PRO A 355 -6.39 -1.80 26.93
N SER A 356 -6.00 -0.54 26.81
CA SER A 356 -5.22 0.22 27.79
C SER A 356 -5.63 1.68 27.72
N ASP A 357 -5.52 2.39 28.84
CA ASP A 357 -5.61 3.84 28.91
C ASP A 357 -4.35 4.56 28.42
N ARG A 358 -3.30 3.82 28.04
CA ARG A 358 -2.04 4.34 27.47
C ARG A 358 -1.86 3.91 26.02
N LEU A 359 -1.70 4.88 25.13
CA LEU A 359 -1.44 4.72 23.70
C LEU A 359 -0.08 5.32 23.33
N GLY A 360 0.72 4.53 22.63
CA GLY A 360 1.92 4.98 21.91
C GLY A 360 1.84 4.64 20.43
N TRP A 361 2.96 4.86 19.76
CA TRP A 361 3.17 4.66 18.33
C TRP A 361 4.44 3.87 18.08
N ALA A 362 4.46 3.09 17.00
CA ALA A 362 5.59 2.25 16.62
C ALA A 362 5.97 2.42 15.16
N VAL A 363 7.27 2.49 14.88
CA VAL A 363 7.83 2.23 13.56
C VAL A 363 8.56 0.89 13.58
N LEU A 364 8.23 0.02 12.61
CA LEU A 364 8.81 -1.32 12.46
C LEU A 364 9.80 -1.33 11.30
N LEU A 365 11.04 -1.72 11.58
CA LEU A 365 12.14 -1.75 10.62
C LEU A 365 12.59 -3.19 10.35
N ASP A 366 13.11 -3.43 9.16
CA ASP A 366 13.57 -4.75 8.72
C ASP A 366 14.57 -5.39 9.70
N SER A 367 14.47 -6.71 9.87
CA SER A 367 15.36 -7.48 10.76
C SER A 367 16.68 -7.89 10.10
N GLY A 368 16.73 -7.86 8.76
CA GLY A 368 17.93 -8.12 7.97
C GLY A 368 18.91 -6.94 7.93
N THR A 369 18.43 -5.73 8.17
CA THR A 369 19.19 -4.49 8.11
C THR A 369 19.55 -4.00 9.52
N ASP A 370 20.81 -3.62 9.73
CA ASP A 370 21.26 -3.03 10.99
C ASP A 370 20.87 -1.56 11.04
N PHE A 371 20.14 -1.15 12.08
CA PHE A 371 19.66 0.23 12.25
C PHE A 371 20.11 0.81 13.58
N ALA A 372 20.46 2.09 13.56
CA ALA A 372 20.78 2.86 14.75
C ALA A 372 20.02 4.18 14.76
N VAL A 373 19.63 4.64 15.96
CA VAL A 373 19.07 5.98 16.13
C VAL A 373 20.23 6.98 16.24
N ALA A 374 20.39 7.82 15.23
CA ALA A 374 21.41 8.85 15.13
C ALA A 374 20.93 10.10 15.89
N GLU A 375 21.20 10.12 17.18
CA GLU A 375 21.06 11.31 18.01
C GLU A 375 22.41 11.72 18.56
N SER A 376 22.59 13.01 18.81
CA SER A 376 23.61 13.47 19.74
C SER A 376 23.32 12.80 21.09
N PRO A 377 24.24 11.98 21.65
CA PRO A 377 24.02 11.43 22.98
C PRO A 377 23.74 12.58 23.95
N PRO A 378 22.81 12.41 24.91
CA PRO A 378 22.55 13.44 25.91
C PRO A 378 23.89 13.81 26.56
N ALA A 379 24.26 15.09 26.47
CA ALA A 379 25.45 15.63 27.08
C ALA A 379 25.36 15.54 28.61
N THR A 380 24.15 15.53 29.16
CA THR A 380 23.88 15.33 30.59
C THR A 380 22.68 14.39 30.86
N PRO A 381 22.62 13.71 32.01
CA PRO A 381 21.47 12.88 32.40
C PRO A 381 20.13 13.63 32.57
N GLU A 382 20.17 14.97 32.55
CA GLU A 382 18.98 15.84 32.62
C GLU A 382 18.48 16.25 31.21
N ASP A 383 19.21 15.89 30.15
CA ASP A 383 18.85 16.27 28.79
C ASP A 383 17.58 15.54 28.35
N VAL A 384 16.57 16.34 28.03
CA VAL A 384 15.32 15.85 27.44
C VAL A 384 15.65 15.26 26.06
N PRO A 385 15.22 14.03 25.76
CA PRO A 385 15.40 13.46 24.44
C PRO A 385 14.83 14.40 23.37
N ALA A 386 15.52 14.52 22.22
CA ALA A 386 15.02 15.30 21.09
C ALA A 386 13.57 14.93 20.74
N ASN A 387 12.75 15.87 20.28
CA ASN A 387 11.33 15.60 19.99
C ASN A 387 11.10 14.83 18.66
N PHE A 388 12.12 14.15 18.15
CA PHE A 388 12.11 13.37 16.91
C PHE A 388 13.07 12.18 17.03
N ALA A 389 13.02 11.25 16.10
CA ALA A 389 14.01 10.19 15.97
C ALA A 389 14.55 10.16 14.53
N LEU A 390 15.87 10.16 14.38
CA LEU A 390 16.54 9.90 13.10
C LEU A 390 17.10 8.48 13.14
N VAL A 391 16.53 7.57 12.36
CA VAL A 391 17.01 6.20 12.21
C VAL A 391 17.93 6.15 10.99
N THR A 392 19.08 5.52 11.13
CA THR A 392 20.10 5.38 10.08
C THR A 392 20.45 3.92 9.86
N SER A 393 20.60 3.51 8.60
CA SER A 393 20.99 2.13 8.25
C SER A 393 22.51 1.92 8.31
N ASN A 394 22.93 0.69 8.58
CA ASN A 394 24.30 0.23 8.48
C ASN A 394 24.36 -1.02 7.56
N PRO A 395 25.03 -0.95 6.39
CA PRO A 395 25.78 0.19 5.86
C PRO A 395 24.89 1.42 5.56
N PRO A 396 25.47 2.64 5.53
CA PRO A 396 24.73 3.86 5.22
C PRO A 396 24.08 3.78 3.83
N GLY A 397 22.83 4.23 3.74
CA GLY A 397 22.09 4.21 2.48
C GLY A 397 20.59 4.47 2.62
N ALA A 398 20.06 4.38 3.84
CA ALA A 398 18.66 4.67 4.12
C ALA A 398 18.50 5.30 5.51
N ASP A 399 18.06 6.55 5.53
CA ASP A 399 17.81 7.29 6.75
C ASP A 399 16.32 7.67 6.81
N LEU A 400 15.72 7.50 7.98
CA LEU A 400 14.31 7.81 8.25
C LEU A 400 14.22 8.78 9.44
N LEU A 401 13.76 9.99 9.18
CA LEU A 401 13.32 10.89 10.25
C LEU A 401 11.85 10.61 10.58
N TRP A 402 11.55 10.45 11.86
CA TRP A 402 10.19 10.37 12.38
C TRP A 402 9.95 11.46 13.42
N ALA A 403 8.90 12.27 13.23
CA ALA A 403 8.46 13.30 14.17
C ALA A 403 6.92 13.32 14.28
N PRO A 404 6.31 13.03 15.45
CA PRO A 404 4.90 13.30 15.71
C PRO A 404 4.67 14.82 15.83
N HIS A 405 3.47 15.30 15.51
CA HIS A 405 3.12 16.70 15.73
C HIS A 405 3.16 17.05 17.22
N ALA A 406 2.56 16.20 18.05
CA ALA A 406 2.67 16.29 19.50
C ALA A 406 4.10 15.94 19.94
N ALA A 407 4.99 16.93 19.94
CA ALA A 407 6.41 16.79 20.28
C ALA A 407 6.64 16.05 21.62
N GLY A 408 5.72 16.21 22.58
CA GLY A 408 5.73 15.51 23.87
C GLY A 408 5.74 13.99 23.77
N ASP A 409 5.20 13.41 22.69
CA ASP A 409 5.15 11.96 22.49
C ASP A 409 6.57 11.37 22.40
N MET A 410 7.51 12.10 21.80
CA MET A 410 8.89 11.63 21.63
C MET A 410 9.73 11.65 22.91
N ARG A 411 9.24 12.27 23.99
CA ARG A 411 9.92 12.23 25.30
C ARG A 411 9.98 10.81 25.87
N TRP A 412 9.00 9.99 25.49
CA TRP A 412 8.96 8.58 25.83
C TRP A 412 9.28 7.78 24.58
N ARG A 413 10.55 7.69 24.22
CA ARG A 413 10.99 6.83 23.11
C ARG A 413 11.83 5.66 23.57
N ARG A 414 11.69 4.54 22.85
CA ARG A 414 12.49 3.33 23.04
C ARG A 414 12.83 2.72 21.70
N PHE A 415 14.12 2.52 21.45
CA PHE A 415 14.59 1.70 20.35
C PHE A 415 14.92 0.31 20.89
N LEU A 416 14.21 -0.70 20.40
CA LEU A 416 14.48 -2.09 20.67
C LEU A 416 15.21 -2.66 19.45
N PRO A 417 16.55 -2.74 19.49
CA PRO A 417 17.32 -3.33 18.41
C PRO A 417 17.04 -4.83 18.34
N ARG A 418 17.22 -5.40 17.14
CA ARG A 418 16.99 -6.81 16.81
C ARG A 418 17.40 -7.80 17.92
N THR A 419 16.49 -8.72 18.24
CA THR A 419 16.79 -9.99 18.92
C THR A 419 16.36 -11.18 18.04
N GLY A 420 17.33 -11.84 17.39
CA GLY A 420 17.04 -12.99 16.52
C GLY A 420 16.37 -12.60 15.19
N SER A 421 15.18 -13.14 14.90
CA SER A 421 14.43 -12.92 13.65
C SER A 421 13.42 -11.76 13.72
N GLU A 422 13.25 -11.15 14.89
CA GLU A 422 12.27 -10.07 15.10
C GLU A 422 12.72 -8.75 14.46
N PRO A 423 11.78 -7.93 13.93
CA PRO A 423 12.08 -6.61 13.39
C PRO A 423 12.64 -5.68 14.47
N SER A 424 13.45 -4.70 14.07
CA SER A 424 13.81 -3.61 14.98
C SER A 424 12.59 -2.71 15.20
N LEU A 425 12.35 -2.32 16.45
CA LEU A 425 11.15 -1.58 16.85
C LEU A 425 11.53 -0.23 17.47
N LEU A 426 10.98 0.85 16.93
CA LEU A 426 11.07 2.18 17.53
C LEU A 426 9.70 2.59 18.07
N LEU A 427 9.60 2.71 19.39
CA LEU A 427 8.40 3.16 20.10
C LEU A 427 8.52 4.64 20.46
N ALA A 428 7.41 5.37 20.36
CA ALA A 428 7.26 6.72 20.86
C ALA A 428 5.86 6.93 21.45
N GLY A 429 5.73 7.80 22.42
CA GLY A 429 4.43 8.26 22.93
C GLY A 429 3.86 7.43 24.07
N GLU A 430 3.24 8.15 24.99
CA GLU A 430 2.48 7.59 26.11
C GLU A 430 1.30 8.54 26.40
N THR A 431 0.40 8.62 25.45
CA THR A 431 -0.78 9.49 25.53
C THR A 431 -1.93 8.77 26.21
N GLN A 432 -2.78 9.52 26.91
CA GLN A 432 -4.00 8.98 27.46
C GLN A 432 -4.96 8.62 26.32
N SER A 433 -5.40 7.36 26.27
CA SER A 433 -6.36 6.90 25.27
C SER A 433 -7.72 7.58 25.47
N GLN A 434 -8.35 7.98 24.37
CA GLN A 434 -9.69 8.57 24.30
C GLN A 434 -10.54 7.76 23.32
N PRO A 435 -11.89 7.76 23.42
CA PRO A 435 -12.75 6.97 22.53
C PRO A 435 -12.49 7.18 21.03
N VAL A 436 -12.12 8.40 20.66
CA VAL A 436 -11.64 8.76 19.32
C VAL A 436 -10.25 9.35 19.48
N MET A 437 -9.27 8.76 18.81
CA MET A 437 -7.89 9.26 18.76
C MET A 437 -7.57 9.75 17.37
N LEU A 438 -6.81 10.83 17.30
CA LEU A 438 -6.26 11.39 16.08
C LEU A 438 -4.80 11.75 16.34
N SER A 439 -3.91 11.34 15.46
CA SER A 439 -2.50 11.71 15.51
C SER A 439 -1.96 11.98 14.12
N THR A 440 -1.02 12.90 14.02
CA THR A 440 -0.33 13.26 12.79
C THR A 440 1.17 13.13 12.96
N HIS A 441 1.84 12.56 11.96
CA HIS A 441 3.27 12.35 11.98
C HIS A 441 3.90 12.77 10.66
N LEU A 442 5.13 13.27 10.75
CA LEU A 442 6.05 13.39 9.64
C LEU A 442 6.97 12.16 9.64
N LEU A 443 6.97 11.43 8.52
CA LEU A 443 8.04 10.52 8.14
C LEU A 443 8.82 11.17 7.00
N TRP A 444 10.13 11.27 7.10
CA TRP A 444 10.95 11.75 5.98
C TRP A 444 11.99 10.68 5.61
N PHE A 445 11.84 10.20 4.38
CA PHE A 445 12.78 9.30 3.73
C PHE A 445 13.94 10.13 3.18
N CYS A 446 14.98 10.26 4.01
CA CYS A 446 16.02 11.26 3.83
C CYS A 446 16.94 10.93 2.64
N PRO A 447 17.40 11.95 1.88
CA PRO A 447 18.48 11.76 0.92
C PRO A 447 19.79 11.33 1.59
N ALA A 448 20.68 10.68 0.85
CA ALA A 448 21.99 10.27 1.36
C ALA A 448 22.81 11.45 1.94
N GLY A 449 23.51 11.20 3.06
CA GLY A 449 24.37 12.20 3.71
C GLY A 449 23.61 13.19 4.61
N PHE A 450 22.40 12.86 5.02
CA PHE A 450 21.61 13.63 5.97
C PHE A 450 22.19 13.53 7.39
N ASN A 451 22.06 14.59 8.21
CA ASN A 451 22.63 14.65 9.55
C ASN A 451 21.60 15.02 10.62
N ALA A 452 21.95 14.83 11.89
CA ALA A 452 21.06 15.08 13.03
C ALA A 452 20.64 16.56 13.16
N GLU A 453 21.53 17.52 12.85
CA GLU A 453 21.21 18.96 12.92
C GLU A 453 20.10 19.34 11.93
N LYS A 454 20.20 18.88 10.68
CA LYS A 454 19.16 19.11 9.68
C LYS A 454 17.86 18.35 10.02
N ALA A 455 17.97 17.19 10.66
CA ALA A 455 16.82 16.43 11.15
C ALA A 455 16.03 17.23 12.20
N GLU A 456 16.75 17.87 13.14
CA GLU A 456 16.19 18.71 14.18
C GLU A 456 15.50 19.95 13.60
N GLU A 457 16.17 20.66 12.68
CA GLU A 457 15.57 21.83 12.01
C GLU A 457 14.24 21.46 11.31
N ILE A 458 14.18 20.28 10.69
CA ILE A 458 13.01 19.85 9.92
C ILE A 458 11.90 19.36 10.85
N ALA A 459 12.23 18.58 11.89
CA ALA A 459 11.26 18.18 12.90
C ALA A 459 10.67 19.40 13.63
N SER A 460 11.51 20.38 14.00
CA SER A 460 11.08 21.64 14.59
C SER A 460 10.19 22.44 13.62
N ASN A 461 10.50 22.47 12.32
CA ASN A 461 9.64 23.13 11.34
C ASN A 461 8.24 22.54 11.22
N TYR A 462 8.11 21.24 11.46
CA TYR A 462 6.81 20.54 11.46
C TYR A 462 6.06 20.70 12.78
N GLN A 463 6.76 20.65 13.91
CA GLN A 463 6.18 20.71 15.26
C GLN A 463 5.84 22.15 15.70
N GLU A 464 6.58 23.12 15.18
CA GLU A 464 6.44 24.54 15.47
C GLU A 464 6.36 25.32 14.15
N PRO A 465 5.23 25.20 13.42
CA PRO A 465 5.05 25.89 12.14
C PRO A 465 5.09 27.40 12.29
N LEU A 466 5.23 28.09 11.17
CA LEU A 466 5.34 29.53 11.08
C LEU A 466 4.02 30.22 11.44
N ALA A 467 4.09 31.19 12.34
CA ALA A 467 3.02 32.16 12.50
C ALA A 467 2.99 33.11 11.29
N LEU A 468 2.05 32.87 10.37
CA LEU A 468 1.85 33.73 9.20
C LEU A 468 0.96 34.92 9.55
N GLN A 469 1.26 36.09 8.98
CA GLN A 469 0.46 37.31 9.16
C GLN A 469 -0.01 37.84 7.80
N PRO A 470 -1.22 37.46 7.36
CA PRO A 470 -1.80 38.01 6.13
C PRO A 470 -2.07 39.51 6.24
N GLN A 471 -1.60 40.27 5.26
CA GLN A 471 -1.88 41.69 5.06
C GLN A 471 -3.09 41.90 4.13
N ALA A 472 -3.33 40.95 3.24
CA ALA A 472 -4.53 40.84 2.41
C ALA A 472 -4.85 39.35 2.24
N GLY A 473 -6.12 38.95 2.24
CA GLY A 473 -6.47 37.54 2.40
C GLY A 473 -6.59 37.14 3.87
N HIS A 474 -6.67 35.85 4.15
CA HIS A 474 -6.69 35.32 5.52
C HIS A 474 -6.12 33.90 5.58
N LEU A 475 -5.72 33.48 6.79
CA LEU A 475 -5.45 32.08 7.11
C LEU A 475 -6.78 31.33 7.23
N VAL A 476 -6.80 30.09 6.76
CA VAL A 476 -7.93 29.18 6.93
C VAL A 476 -7.58 28.25 8.07
N THR A 477 -8.24 28.42 9.21
CA THR A 477 -7.90 27.72 10.46
C THR A 477 -8.94 26.68 10.87
N ASP A 478 -9.95 26.44 10.03
CA ASP A 478 -11.06 25.51 10.28
C ASP A 478 -10.99 24.26 9.38
N VAL A 479 -9.84 24.03 8.75
CA VAL A 479 -9.59 22.78 8.01
C VAL A 479 -9.55 21.62 9.01
N PRO A 480 -10.24 20.49 8.78
CA PRO A 480 -10.30 19.38 9.75
C PRO A 480 -8.95 18.79 10.18
N ALA A 481 -7.91 19.06 9.40
CA ALA A 481 -6.57 18.54 9.57
C ALA A 481 -5.57 19.57 10.14
N ASP A 482 -6.03 20.79 10.42
CA ASP A 482 -5.36 21.81 11.25
C ASP A 482 -5.81 21.58 12.71
N LEU A 483 -4.98 20.85 13.46
CA LEU A 483 -5.35 20.33 14.77
C LEU A 483 -5.36 21.39 15.87
N ASN A 484 -4.61 22.47 15.68
CA ASN A 484 -4.41 23.51 16.68
C ASN A 484 -5.01 24.88 16.28
N HIS A 485 -5.58 24.96 15.06
CA HIS A 485 -6.21 26.13 14.46
C HIS A 485 -5.25 27.30 14.20
N ASP A 486 -3.99 27.03 13.85
CA ASP A 486 -2.98 28.04 13.51
C ASP A 486 -2.85 28.30 11.99
N GLY A 487 -3.58 27.56 11.16
CA GLY A 487 -3.54 27.64 9.71
C GLY A 487 -2.50 26.72 9.06
N TYR A 488 -1.80 25.89 9.82
CA TYR A 488 -0.93 24.82 9.33
C TYR A 488 -1.66 23.47 9.40
N ASN A 489 -1.79 22.80 8.26
CA ASN A 489 -2.41 21.49 8.17
C ASN A 489 -1.36 20.42 8.47
N GLU A 490 -1.32 19.89 9.69
CA GLU A 490 -0.31 18.90 10.10
C GLU A 490 -0.42 17.57 9.35
N SER A 491 -1.60 17.24 8.85
CA SER A 491 -1.82 15.98 8.12
C SER A 491 -1.31 16.02 6.68
N GLU A 492 -1.15 17.21 6.11
CA GLU A 492 -0.70 17.41 4.73
C GLU A 492 0.57 18.24 4.60
N GLY A 493 1.06 18.82 5.70
CA GLY A 493 2.33 19.52 5.76
C GLY A 493 2.35 20.89 5.09
N CYS A 494 1.19 21.55 4.95
CA CYS A 494 1.05 22.82 4.23
C CYS A 494 0.27 23.88 5.01
N TYR A 495 0.58 25.15 4.74
CA TYR A 495 -0.20 26.29 5.24
C TYR A 495 -1.44 26.52 4.37
N GLU A 496 -2.57 26.76 5.02
CA GLU A 496 -3.88 26.95 4.40
C GLU A 496 -4.24 28.44 4.40
N LEU A 497 -4.31 29.04 3.21
CA LEU A 497 -4.62 30.47 3.03
C LEU A 497 -5.75 30.65 2.04
N ALA A 498 -6.49 31.75 2.15
CA ALA A 498 -7.56 32.09 1.22
C ALA A 498 -7.43 33.52 0.69
N LEU A 499 -7.77 33.68 -0.59
CA LEU A 499 -7.77 34.97 -1.26
C LEU A 499 -8.85 35.91 -0.70
N GLN A 500 -8.57 37.20 -0.70
CA GLN A 500 -9.55 38.26 -0.53
C GLN A 500 -9.62 39.10 -1.80
N ARG A 501 -10.77 39.06 -2.50
CA ARG A 501 -10.98 39.79 -3.77
C ARG A 501 -9.90 39.49 -4.82
N GLY A 502 -9.53 38.21 -4.95
CA GLY A 502 -8.52 37.76 -5.92
C GLY A 502 -7.08 38.10 -5.54
N ARG A 503 -6.80 38.48 -4.29
CA ARG A 503 -5.46 38.83 -3.81
C ARG A 503 -5.17 38.18 -2.47
N LEU A 504 -3.92 37.80 -2.26
CA LEU A 504 -3.37 37.38 -0.98
C LEU A 504 -1.97 37.98 -0.86
N ARG A 505 -1.65 38.51 0.32
CA ARG A 505 -0.31 39.02 0.64
C ARG A 505 0.00 38.71 2.09
N PHE A 506 1.15 38.12 2.35
CA PHE A 506 1.60 37.77 3.70
C PHE A 506 3.13 37.78 3.76
N ASP A 507 3.66 37.94 4.97
CA ASP A 507 5.10 37.81 5.21
C ASP A 507 5.42 36.47 5.86
N VAL A 508 6.51 35.85 5.41
CA VAL A 508 7.11 34.66 6.00
C VAL A 508 8.29 35.09 6.84
N LEU A 509 8.13 34.99 8.15
CA LEU A 509 9.15 35.37 9.14
C LEU A 509 9.79 34.09 9.71
N PRO A 510 11.02 33.72 9.33
CA PRO A 510 11.57 32.38 9.62
C PRO A 510 11.67 32.04 11.12
N GLY A 511 11.76 33.04 12.00
CA GLY A 511 11.89 32.82 13.44
C GLY A 511 13.34 32.53 13.85
N SER A 512 13.53 31.76 14.91
CA SER A 512 14.84 31.36 15.45
C SER A 512 15.52 30.24 14.65
N THR A 513 14.75 29.43 13.92
CA THR A 513 15.23 28.30 13.12
C THR A 513 15.04 28.57 11.62
N PRO A 514 15.97 28.13 10.75
CA PRO A 514 15.79 28.23 9.31
C PRO A 514 14.58 27.41 8.84
N ARG A 515 13.79 27.98 7.93
CA ARG A 515 12.62 27.28 7.37
C ARG A 515 12.97 26.62 6.05
N HIS A 516 12.76 25.32 5.98
CA HIS A 516 13.06 24.51 4.80
C HIS A 516 11.80 24.32 3.98
N GLU A 517 11.77 24.92 2.79
CA GLU A 517 10.78 24.62 1.75
C GLU A 517 9.33 24.53 2.26
N PRO A 518 8.79 25.61 2.89
CA PRO A 518 7.41 25.63 3.34
C PRO A 518 6.46 25.61 2.14
N LEU A 519 5.39 24.83 2.29
CA LEU A 519 4.38 24.57 1.27
C LEU A 519 3.08 25.29 1.60
N PHE A 520 2.44 25.89 0.61
CA PHE A 520 1.23 26.69 0.78
C PHE A 520 0.13 26.19 -0.16
N ARG A 521 -1.08 26.03 0.37
CA ARG A 521 -2.31 25.84 -0.40
C ARG A 521 -3.14 27.11 -0.36
N ILE A 522 -3.58 27.56 -1.54
CA ILE A 522 -4.42 28.75 -1.68
C ILE A 522 -5.84 28.36 -2.05
N ASN A 523 -6.72 28.40 -1.04
CA ASN A 523 -8.14 28.10 -1.15
C ASN A 523 -8.90 29.16 -1.97
N GLY A 524 -9.94 28.71 -2.68
CA GLY A 524 -10.77 29.51 -3.58
C GLY A 524 -10.08 29.87 -4.90
N THR A 525 -9.12 29.08 -5.35
CA THR A 525 -8.39 29.27 -6.62
C THR A 525 -8.83 28.31 -7.72
N ASP A 526 -9.86 27.48 -7.51
CA ASP A 526 -10.40 26.61 -8.54
C ASP A 526 -10.86 27.43 -9.75
N LYS A 527 -10.47 27.01 -10.96
CA LYS A 527 -10.82 27.69 -12.23
C LYS A 527 -10.38 29.16 -12.32
N THR A 528 -9.37 29.56 -11.56
CA THR A 528 -8.75 30.89 -11.67
C THR A 528 -7.34 30.75 -12.19
N ARG A 529 -6.85 31.69 -12.99
CA ARG A 529 -5.42 31.81 -13.26
C ARG A 529 -4.79 32.57 -12.12
N CYS A 530 -3.70 32.06 -11.56
CA CYS A 530 -2.98 32.79 -10.53
C CYS A 530 -1.50 32.93 -10.84
N TRP A 531 -0.93 33.97 -10.22
CA TRP A 531 0.47 34.29 -10.26
C TRP A 531 0.94 34.44 -8.82
N VAL A 532 2.02 33.74 -8.50
CA VAL A 532 2.66 33.77 -7.18
C VAL A 532 3.98 34.51 -7.32
N TYR A 533 4.24 35.45 -6.42
CA TYR A 533 5.48 36.20 -6.35
C TYR A 533 6.07 36.11 -4.96
N ALA A 534 7.39 35.97 -4.87
CA ALA A 534 8.14 36.11 -3.63
C ALA A 534 9.15 37.24 -3.79
N ASP A 535 9.05 38.27 -2.96
CA ASP A 535 9.89 39.48 -3.02
C ASP A 535 9.87 40.14 -4.41
N GLY A 536 8.70 40.12 -5.06
CA GLY A 536 8.48 40.64 -6.42
C GLY A 536 9.01 39.75 -7.56
N GLN A 537 9.64 38.62 -7.25
CA GLN A 537 10.07 37.63 -8.25
C GLN A 537 8.97 36.58 -8.46
N ALA A 538 8.63 36.29 -9.71
CA ALA A 538 7.65 35.26 -10.02
C ALA A 538 8.15 33.89 -9.58
N LEU A 539 7.33 33.16 -8.83
CA LEU A 539 7.54 31.75 -8.53
C LEU A 539 6.81 30.92 -9.58
N PRO A 540 7.39 29.79 -10.02
CA PRO A 540 6.63 28.81 -10.78
C PRO A 540 5.48 28.34 -9.89
N VAL A 541 4.25 28.42 -10.41
CA VAL A 541 3.13 27.73 -9.76
C VAL A 541 3.40 26.25 -9.92
N GLU A 542 3.65 25.56 -8.81
CA GLU A 542 4.15 24.18 -8.86
C GLU A 542 3.07 23.25 -9.38
N THR A 543 1.88 23.23 -8.76
CA THR A 543 0.77 22.38 -9.18
C THR A 543 -0.57 22.87 -8.64
N ARG A 544 -1.64 22.12 -8.97
CA ARG A 544 -2.91 22.17 -8.28
C ARG A 544 -3.20 20.82 -7.62
N ASP A 545 -3.90 20.85 -6.50
CA ASP A 545 -4.41 19.64 -5.84
C ASP A 545 -5.66 19.07 -6.55
N ALA A 546 -6.19 17.97 -6.01
CA ALA A 546 -7.40 17.32 -6.55
C ALA A 546 -8.65 18.23 -6.53
N ALA A 547 -8.71 19.21 -5.62
CA ALA A 547 -9.78 20.21 -5.55
C ALA A 547 -9.54 21.40 -6.49
N GLY A 548 -8.45 21.38 -7.28
CA GLY A 548 -8.07 22.45 -8.18
C GLY A 548 -7.48 23.67 -7.49
N GLN A 549 -7.14 23.58 -6.19
CA GLN A 549 -6.49 24.66 -5.46
C GLN A 549 -5.01 24.72 -5.80
N ILE A 550 -4.46 25.93 -5.90
CA ILE A 550 -3.04 26.11 -6.15
C ILE A 550 -2.22 25.69 -4.94
N MET A 551 -1.16 24.95 -5.22
CA MET A 551 -0.11 24.63 -4.28
C MET A 551 1.24 25.15 -4.79
N PHE A 552 2.04 25.71 -3.90
CA PHE A 552 3.42 26.11 -4.21
C PHE A 552 4.31 26.03 -2.97
N THR A 553 5.58 25.76 -3.22
CA THR A 553 6.64 25.75 -2.21
C THR A 553 7.50 27.01 -2.33
N LEU A 554 8.02 27.52 -1.22
CA LEU A 554 9.07 28.54 -1.27
C LEU A 554 10.43 27.84 -1.36
N PRO A 555 11.15 27.92 -2.48
CA PRO A 555 12.33 27.10 -2.70
C PRO A 555 13.48 27.47 -1.76
N GLY A 556 14.24 26.46 -1.34
CA GLY A 556 15.43 26.60 -0.52
C GLY A 556 15.17 26.87 0.96
N ILE A 557 16.20 27.42 1.63
CA ILE A 557 16.21 27.69 3.07
C ILE A 557 15.92 29.17 3.33
N ILE A 558 14.83 29.45 4.04
CA ILE A 558 14.43 30.79 4.42
C ILE A 558 15.12 31.17 5.73
N ARG A 559 16.06 32.11 5.64
CA ARG A 559 16.81 32.66 6.79
C ARG A 559 16.51 34.13 7.08
N SER A 560 15.83 34.81 6.17
CA SER A 560 15.39 36.19 6.30
C SER A 560 13.91 36.31 5.96
N PRO A 561 13.21 37.36 6.46
CA PRO A 561 11.84 37.66 6.06
C PRO A 561 11.66 37.65 4.54
N ARG A 562 10.55 37.09 4.07
CA ARG A 562 10.13 37.14 2.66
C ARG A 562 8.69 37.61 2.56
N THR A 563 8.38 38.42 1.56
CA THR A 563 7.00 38.84 1.27
C THR A 563 6.45 38.03 0.11
N ILE A 564 5.30 37.40 0.32
CA ILE A 564 4.61 36.60 -0.69
C ILE A 564 3.36 37.34 -1.16
N GLU A 565 3.16 37.36 -2.47
CA GLU A 565 1.97 37.92 -3.11
C GLU A 565 1.36 36.92 -4.09
N VAL A 566 0.06 36.71 -3.99
CA VAL A 566 -0.71 35.88 -4.92
C VAL A 566 -1.82 36.73 -5.53
N TYR A 567 -1.90 36.71 -6.85
CA TYR A 567 -2.94 37.36 -7.62
C TYR A 567 -3.72 36.31 -8.39
N ALA A 568 -5.04 36.39 -8.37
CA ALA A 568 -5.92 35.46 -9.08
C ALA A 568 -6.95 36.21 -9.92
N LEU A 569 -7.16 35.74 -11.15
CA LEU A 569 -8.19 36.21 -12.06
C LEU A 569 -9.03 35.02 -12.53
N PRO A 570 -10.35 35.18 -12.71
CA PRO A 570 -11.17 34.13 -13.31
C PRO A 570 -10.59 33.70 -14.66
N GLU A 571 -10.57 32.39 -14.95
CA GLU A 571 -10.36 31.95 -16.33
C GLU A 571 -11.45 32.55 -17.19
N GLN A 572 -11.09 33.43 -18.13
CA GLN A 572 -12.02 33.81 -19.16
C GLN A 572 -12.38 32.53 -19.92
N ALA A 573 -13.67 32.18 -19.95
CA ALA A 573 -14.17 31.21 -20.91
C ALA A 573 -13.62 31.63 -22.27
N GLU A 574 -12.92 30.73 -22.97
CA GLU A 574 -12.47 30.99 -24.33
C GLU A 574 -13.64 31.64 -25.07
N LEU A 575 -13.46 32.89 -25.48
CA LEU A 575 -14.34 33.50 -26.46
C LEU A 575 -14.27 32.55 -27.65
N GLN A 576 -15.27 31.69 -27.80
CA GLN A 576 -15.50 30.95 -29.02
C GLN A 576 -15.67 32.02 -30.09
N LEU A 577 -14.58 32.32 -30.78
CA LEU A 577 -14.62 33.15 -31.97
C LEU A 577 -15.69 32.54 -32.87
N PRO A 578 -16.70 33.31 -33.31
CA PRO A 578 -17.72 32.82 -34.22
C PRO A 578 -17.06 32.08 -35.38
N PRO A 579 -17.68 31.00 -35.91
CA PRO A 579 -17.09 30.21 -36.99
C PRO A 579 -16.67 31.05 -38.21
N GLU A 580 -17.24 32.23 -38.37
CA GLU A 580 -16.96 33.20 -39.42
C GLU A 580 -15.58 33.88 -39.32
N LEU A 581 -14.86 33.71 -38.20
CA LEU A 581 -13.51 34.22 -37.96
C LEU A 581 -12.43 33.12 -37.85
N ARG A 582 -12.75 31.87 -38.25
CA ARG A 582 -11.78 30.76 -38.36
C ARG A 582 -11.31 30.51 -39.79
#